data_AF-A0A397EC98-F1
#
_entry.id   AF-A0A397EC98-F1
#
_cell.length_a   1.000
_cell.length_b   1.000
_cell.length_c   1.000
_cell.angle_alpha   90.00
_cell.angle_beta   90.00
_cell.angle_gamma   90.00
#
_symmetry.space_group_name_H-M   'P 1'
#
loop_
_entity.id
_entity.type
_entity.pdbx_description
1 polymer ?
#
loop_
_entity_poly.entity_id
_entity_poly.type
_entity_poly.pdbx_seq_one_letter_code
_entity_poly.pdbx_strand_id
1 'polypeptide(L)'
;MVGTKGIGVAPKAQWIACKGCNYDCNELKVVECAQFLLCPHNNDGNKCDPNKAPHVINGSFGKYARDSRWEDMIIKWREAGIIPVFTNGNNGVKGCASSEHPGMSPQVIAVGFTDSNDALSIDSSLGPSFLEVVKPDISAPGSDIRTAGHFSDDGYSLGSGSSLAAPHVSGAIALYLSANKGASYDQVYKALTENVDTDTLTPPNKTCGGIPNTKYPNNLFGHGRLNIFNAVAASIPGLTLPPPSKSTQVLNPTDDLCGTLEDNTHYVGGDLASVNLATAESCCAECKKTPGCKLFVWYNLSGGLCRLKDTQGRKVHVDGAKAGVLPAPASGRRP
;
A
#
# COMPACT_ATOMS: atom_id res chain seq x y z
N MET A 1 9.86 0.44 -1.62
CA MET A 1 10.15 0.24 -3.06
C MET A 1 10.87 -1.08 -3.30
N VAL A 2 12.14 -1.17 -2.90
CA VAL A 2 12.98 -2.37 -2.99
C VAL A 2 13.26 -2.92 -1.59
N GLY A 3 13.73 -4.17 -1.48
CA GLY A 3 14.07 -4.78 -0.20
C GLY A 3 14.19 -6.30 -0.28
N THR A 4 14.44 -6.94 0.86
CA THR A 4 14.53 -8.40 0.98
C THR A 4 13.62 -8.87 2.11
N LYS A 5 13.57 -10.19 2.38
CA LYS A 5 12.78 -10.78 3.48
C LYS A 5 11.28 -10.44 3.42
N GLY A 6 10.72 -10.39 2.20
CA GLY A 6 9.31 -10.07 1.98
C GLY A 6 8.95 -8.58 2.13
N ILE A 7 9.95 -7.70 2.28
CA ILE A 7 9.74 -6.24 2.33
C ILE A 7 10.19 -5.62 1.00
N GLY A 8 9.39 -4.70 0.48
CA GLY A 8 9.60 -4.04 -0.81
C GLY A 8 8.76 -4.66 -1.93
N VAL A 9 8.19 -3.80 -2.78
CA VAL A 9 7.30 -4.19 -3.88
C VAL A 9 8.08 -4.82 -5.03
N ALA A 10 9.26 -4.32 -5.35
CA ALA A 10 10.15 -4.86 -6.37
C ALA A 10 11.51 -5.27 -5.78
N PRO A 11 11.61 -6.42 -5.08
CA PRO A 11 12.81 -6.84 -4.36
C PRO A 11 14.10 -6.90 -5.19
N LYS A 12 13.98 -7.21 -6.49
CA LYS A 12 15.12 -7.40 -7.40
C LYS A 12 15.44 -6.16 -8.24
N ALA A 13 14.69 -5.07 -8.10
CA ALA A 13 15.00 -3.85 -8.83
C ALA A 13 16.32 -3.25 -8.32
N GLN A 14 17.16 -2.81 -9.25
CA GLN A 14 18.34 -2.03 -8.94
C GLN A 14 17.92 -0.60 -8.58
N TRP A 15 18.73 0.09 -7.77
CA TRP A 15 18.45 1.45 -7.34
C TRP A 15 19.69 2.33 -7.43
N ILE A 16 19.43 3.62 -7.60
CA ILE A 16 20.40 4.71 -7.56
C ILE A 16 19.79 5.79 -6.67
N ALA A 17 20.62 6.49 -5.89
CA ALA A 17 20.15 7.54 -5.01
C ALA A 17 21.01 8.80 -5.17
N CYS A 18 20.36 9.95 -4.99
CA CYS A 18 21.03 11.22 -4.85
C CYS A 18 20.46 11.97 -3.64
N LYS A 19 21.34 12.52 -2.81
CA LYS A 19 20.97 13.25 -1.61
C LYS A 19 20.67 14.71 -1.94
N GLY A 20 19.46 14.96 -2.44
CA GLY A 20 18.99 16.32 -2.79
C GLY A 20 18.33 17.09 -1.65
N CYS A 21 17.94 16.39 -0.58
CA CYS A 21 17.30 16.97 0.60
C CYS A 21 18.08 16.65 1.88
N ASN A 22 18.09 17.59 2.81
CA ASN A 22 18.50 17.43 4.21
C ASN A 22 17.27 17.65 5.11
N TYR A 23 17.31 18.65 6.00
CA TYR A 23 16.14 19.14 6.74
C TYR A 23 15.12 19.85 5.83
N ASP A 24 15.59 20.35 4.69
CA ASP A 24 14.81 20.93 3.60
C ASP A 24 15.25 20.34 2.25
N CYS A 25 14.49 20.64 1.20
CA CYS A 25 14.85 20.31 -0.17
C CYS A 25 15.28 21.60 -0.89
N ASN A 26 16.57 21.95 -0.74
CA ASN A 26 17.14 23.10 -1.43
C ASN A 26 17.07 22.90 -2.95
N GLU A 27 16.52 23.87 -3.66
CA GLU A 27 16.25 23.74 -5.10
C GLU A 27 17.50 23.42 -5.92
N LEU A 28 18.63 24.11 -5.68
CA LEU A 28 19.87 23.86 -6.41
C LEU A 28 20.34 22.41 -6.23
N LYS A 29 20.24 21.87 -5.00
CA LYS A 29 20.60 20.47 -4.73
C LYS A 29 19.64 19.47 -5.35
N VAL A 30 18.35 19.77 -5.39
CA VAL A 30 17.36 18.94 -6.09
C VAL A 30 17.64 18.92 -7.60
N VAL A 31 17.96 20.08 -8.19
CA VAL A 31 18.30 20.19 -9.61
C VAL A 31 19.62 19.49 -9.94
N GLU A 32 20.67 19.64 -9.13
CA GLU A 32 21.92 18.88 -9.27
C GLU A 32 21.65 17.36 -9.23
N CYS A 33 20.81 16.90 -8.31
CA CYS A 33 20.38 15.51 -8.28
C CYS A 33 19.60 15.11 -9.52
N ALA A 34 18.73 15.97 -10.04
CA ALA A 34 17.99 15.68 -11.25
C ALA A 34 18.88 15.53 -12.47
N GLN A 35 19.91 16.37 -12.60
CA GLN A 35 20.93 16.27 -13.63
C GLN A 35 21.76 14.98 -13.49
N PHE A 36 22.17 14.63 -12.25
CA PHE A 36 22.85 13.37 -11.99
C PHE A 36 21.99 12.15 -12.36
N LEU A 37 20.68 12.18 -12.09
CA LEU A 37 19.79 11.06 -12.44
C LEU A 37 19.52 10.98 -13.95
N LEU A 38 19.64 12.07 -14.71
CA LEU A 38 19.64 12.04 -16.18
C LEU A 38 20.92 11.43 -16.74
N CYS A 39 22.06 11.76 -16.13
CA CYS A 39 23.34 11.18 -16.52
C CYS A 39 24.26 10.87 -15.34
N PRO A 40 24.12 9.66 -14.77
CA PRO A 40 24.94 9.25 -13.65
C PRO A 40 26.43 9.27 -13.99
N HIS A 41 27.24 9.79 -13.08
CA HIS A 41 28.68 9.96 -13.23
C HIS A 41 29.41 9.66 -11.91
N ASN A 42 30.72 9.46 -11.99
CA ASN A 42 31.54 9.27 -10.79
C ASN A 42 31.78 10.61 -10.07
N ASN A 43 32.32 10.57 -8.85
CA ASN A 43 32.55 11.75 -8.00
C ASN A 43 33.39 12.87 -8.66
N ASP A 44 34.19 12.55 -9.67
CA ASP A 44 35.04 13.52 -10.39
C ASP A 44 34.26 14.35 -11.43
N GLY A 45 32.94 14.15 -11.57
CA GLY A 45 32.10 14.81 -12.58
C GLY A 45 32.33 14.34 -14.02
N ASN A 46 33.40 13.58 -14.24
CA ASN A 46 33.78 13.02 -15.52
C ASN A 46 33.08 11.67 -15.77
N LYS A 47 32.82 11.36 -17.06
CA LYS A 47 32.21 10.10 -17.53
C LYS A 47 30.73 9.92 -17.15
N CYS A 48 29.91 10.86 -17.63
CA CYS A 48 28.46 10.70 -17.67
C CYS A 48 28.08 9.44 -18.50
N ASP A 49 27.26 8.55 -17.92
CA ASP A 49 26.73 7.33 -18.55
C ASP A 49 25.20 7.29 -18.47
N PRO A 50 24.49 7.74 -19.53
CA PRO A 50 23.03 7.75 -19.57
C PRO A 50 22.40 6.35 -19.45
N ASN A 51 23.14 5.28 -19.75
CA ASN A 51 22.61 3.91 -19.62
C ASN A 51 22.40 3.49 -18.15
N LYS A 52 22.94 4.27 -17.21
CA LYS A 52 22.71 4.08 -15.76
C LYS A 52 21.55 4.91 -15.23
N ALA A 53 20.93 5.75 -16.06
CA ALA A 53 19.76 6.52 -15.66
C ALA A 53 18.64 5.58 -15.18
N PRO A 54 17.92 5.92 -14.10
CA PRO A 54 16.84 5.09 -13.61
C PRO A 54 15.63 5.17 -14.55
N HIS A 55 14.90 4.07 -14.69
CA HIS A 55 13.63 4.07 -15.43
C HIS A 55 12.51 4.80 -14.65
N VAL A 56 12.61 4.86 -13.32
CA VAL A 56 11.60 5.45 -12.42
C VAL A 56 12.31 6.27 -11.35
N ILE A 57 11.86 7.50 -11.12
CA ILE A 57 12.34 8.35 -10.02
C ILE A 57 11.22 8.55 -9.02
N ASN A 58 11.51 8.23 -7.75
CA ASN A 58 10.63 8.48 -6.63
C ASN A 58 11.05 9.76 -5.89
N GLY A 59 10.19 10.77 -5.90
CA GLY A 59 10.31 11.95 -5.05
C GLY A 59 9.40 11.85 -3.84
N SER A 60 9.94 11.40 -2.71
CA SER A 60 9.23 11.36 -1.40
C SER A 60 9.24 12.70 -0.68
N PHE A 61 9.18 13.82 -1.40
CA PHE A 61 9.21 15.19 -0.89
C PHE A 61 8.22 16.07 -1.62
N GLY A 62 7.77 17.12 -0.95
CA GLY A 62 6.91 18.13 -1.53
C GLY A 62 6.75 19.31 -0.60
N LYS A 63 6.23 20.41 -1.14
CA LYS A 63 5.81 21.55 -0.33
C LYS A 63 4.53 22.12 -0.92
N TYR A 64 3.61 22.53 -0.05
CA TYR A 64 2.48 23.35 -0.47
C TYR A 64 2.99 24.70 -1.01
N ALA A 65 3.09 24.80 -2.32
CA ALA A 65 3.60 25.96 -3.04
C ALA A 65 2.85 26.07 -4.37
N ARG A 66 2.58 27.31 -4.80
CA ARG A 66 1.96 27.62 -6.09
C ARG A 66 3.04 28.08 -7.07
N ASP A 67 4.04 27.24 -7.27
CA ASP A 67 5.17 27.53 -8.15
C ASP A 67 5.43 26.38 -9.13
N SER A 68 6.29 26.63 -10.11
CA SER A 68 6.66 25.70 -11.18
C SER A 68 8.15 25.37 -11.14
N ARG A 69 8.83 25.57 -10.01
CA ARG A 69 10.31 25.59 -9.91
C ARG A 69 11.01 24.30 -10.32
N TRP A 70 10.25 23.22 -10.38
CA TRP A 70 10.72 21.87 -10.68
C TRP A 70 10.10 21.29 -11.97
N GLU A 71 9.27 22.05 -12.68
CA GLU A 71 8.62 21.56 -13.90
C GLU A 71 9.64 21.27 -15.01
N ASP A 72 10.62 22.14 -15.23
CA ASP A 72 11.61 21.95 -16.28
C ASP A 72 12.43 20.67 -16.07
N MET A 73 12.83 20.37 -14.82
CA MET A 73 13.55 19.13 -14.53
C MET A 73 12.67 17.88 -14.75
N ILE A 74 11.38 17.97 -14.40
CA ILE A 74 10.43 16.86 -14.58
C ILE A 74 10.17 16.61 -16.06
N ILE A 75 10.02 17.68 -16.86
CA ILE A 75 9.88 17.58 -18.32
C ILE A 75 11.12 16.91 -18.91
N LYS A 76 12.34 17.31 -18.49
CA LYS A 76 13.58 16.67 -18.98
C LYS A 76 13.67 15.19 -18.60
N TRP A 77 13.22 14.80 -17.41
CA TRP A 77 13.10 13.38 -17.04
C TRP A 77 12.13 12.64 -17.96
N ARG A 78 10.93 13.18 -18.21
CA ARG A 78 9.97 12.57 -19.13
C ARG A 78 10.51 12.43 -20.55
N GLU A 79 11.17 13.47 -21.06
CA GLU A 79 11.82 13.46 -22.38
C GLU A 79 12.91 12.39 -22.49
N ALA A 80 13.61 12.09 -21.39
CA ALA A 80 14.58 11.01 -21.29
C ALA A 80 13.95 9.61 -21.08
N GLY A 81 12.61 9.51 -21.05
CA GLY A 81 11.89 8.25 -20.81
C GLY A 81 11.85 7.82 -19.35
N ILE A 82 12.23 8.70 -18.41
CA ILE A 82 12.18 8.44 -16.98
C ILE A 82 10.78 8.76 -16.45
N ILE A 83 10.25 7.90 -15.58
CA ILE A 83 8.91 8.03 -15.01
C ILE A 83 8.98 8.70 -13.63
N PRO A 84 8.56 9.98 -13.48
CA PRO A 84 8.54 10.66 -12.20
C PRO A 84 7.29 10.29 -11.38
N VAL A 85 7.54 9.79 -10.17
CA VAL A 85 6.52 9.48 -9.16
C VAL A 85 6.76 10.37 -7.95
N PHE A 86 5.74 11.10 -7.53
CA PHE A 86 5.82 12.01 -6.40
C PHE A 86 4.72 11.76 -5.39
N THR A 87 4.96 12.15 -4.15
CA THR A 87 3.91 12.19 -3.15
C THR A 87 2.87 13.25 -3.52
N ASN A 88 1.60 13.02 -3.17
CA ASN A 88 0.61 14.10 -3.25
C ASN A 88 0.68 15.06 -2.06
N GLY A 89 1.32 14.63 -0.95
CA GLY A 89 1.50 15.41 0.27
C GLY A 89 0.73 14.86 1.48
N ASN A 90 1.00 15.44 2.64
CA ASN A 90 0.46 15.02 3.95
C ASN A 90 -0.39 16.12 4.62
N ASN A 91 -1.14 16.90 3.85
CA ASN A 91 -1.93 18.04 4.34
C ASN A 91 -3.45 17.83 4.23
N GLY A 92 -3.93 16.58 4.19
CA GLY A 92 -5.36 16.25 4.03
C GLY A 92 -6.28 16.88 5.09
N VAL A 93 -5.75 17.12 6.30
CA VAL A 93 -6.42 17.84 7.39
C VAL A 93 -6.77 19.29 7.04
N LYS A 94 -6.04 19.91 6.10
CA LYS A 94 -6.32 21.27 5.61
C LYS A 94 -7.50 21.31 4.62
N GLY A 95 -7.99 20.14 4.19
CA GLY A 95 -9.12 20.02 3.28
C GLY A 95 -8.73 19.84 1.82
N CYS A 96 -9.67 20.15 0.93
CA CYS A 96 -9.47 20.10 -0.52
C CYS A 96 -8.39 21.09 -0.97
N ALA A 97 -7.84 20.86 -2.16
CA ALA A 97 -6.77 21.68 -2.72
C ALA A 97 -5.53 21.78 -1.81
N SER A 98 -5.10 20.64 -1.27
CA SER A 98 -3.95 20.48 -0.39
C SER A 98 -2.80 19.67 -1.02
N SER A 99 -2.90 19.32 -2.30
CA SER A 99 -1.80 18.69 -3.05
C SER A 99 -0.56 19.58 -3.09
N GLU A 100 0.62 18.98 -2.93
CA GLU A 100 1.90 19.69 -2.86
C GLU A 100 2.67 19.66 -4.19
N HIS A 101 3.56 20.64 -4.39
CA HIS A 101 4.52 20.61 -5.50
C HIS A 101 5.71 19.69 -5.16
N PRO A 102 6.19 18.80 -6.05
CA PRO A 102 5.75 18.57 -7.44
C PRO A 102 4.51 17.69 -7.68
N GLY A 103 4.00 16.97 -6.68
CA GLY A 103 2.86 16.04 -6.84
C GLY A 103 1.64 16.64 -7.55
N MET A 104 1.39 17.93 -7.38
CA MET A 104 0.28 18.64 -8.03
C MET A 104 0.43 18.75 -9.55
N SER A 105 1.63 18.54 -10.10
CA SER A 105 1.93 18.66 -11.54
C SER A 105 1.23 17.59 -12.38
N PRO A 106 0.70 17.93 -13.57
CA PRO A 106 0.22 16.92 -14.52
C PRO A 106 1.35 16.09 -15.15
N GLN A 107 2.62 16.46 -14.95
CA GLN A 107 3.79 15.77 -15.52
C GLN A 107 4.26 14.59 -14.65
N VAL A 108 3.64 14.34 -13.50
CA VAL A 108 4.06 13.29 -12.56
C VAL A 108 2.90 12.37 -12.19
N ILE A 109 3.24 11.14 -11.79
CA ILE A 109 2.30 10.26 -11.09
C ILE A 109 2.31 10.65 -9.61
N ALA A 110 1.25 11.31 -9.16
CA ALA A 110 1.07 11.74 -7.78
C ALA A 110 0.33 10.68 -6.97
N VAL A 111 0.84 10.40 -5.78
CA VAL A 111 0.37 9.27 -4.97
C VAL A 111 -0.22 9.75 -3.65
N GLY A 112 -1.53 9.51 -3.47
CA GLY A 112 -2.21 9.61 -2.17
C GLY A 112 -2.06 8.31 -1.38
N PHE A 113 -2.54 8.28 -0.14
CA PHE A 113 -2.33 7.10 0.70
C PHE A 113 -3.53 6.61 1.49
N THR A 114 -3.62 5.28 1.57
CA THR A 114 -4.64 4.54 2.31
C THR A 114 -4.03 3.76 3.47
N ASP A 115 -4.88 3.38 4.41
CA ASP A 115 -4.54 2.43 5.47
C ASP A 115 -4.82 0.98 5.05
N SER A 116 -4.69 0.06 6.02
CA SER A 116 -4.91 -1.37 5.83
C SER A 116 -6.38 -1.77 5.60
N ASN A 117 -7.33 -0.85 5.83
CA ASN A 117 -8.76 -1.05 5.58
C ASN A 117 -9.20 -0.41 4.26
N ASP A 118 -8.25 0.00 3.40
CA ASP A 118 -8.53 0.78 2.20
C ASP A 118 -9.27 2.09 2.46
N ALA A 119 -9.20 2.61 3.69
CA ALA A 119 -9.68 3.93 4.00
C ALA A 119 -8.63 4.96 3.59
N LEU A 120 -9.09 6.10 3.08
CA LEU A 120 -8.21 7.24 2.85
C LEU A 120 -7.65 7.72 4.18
N SER A 121 -6.32 7.82 4.30
CA SER A 121 -5.73 8.39 5.50
C SER A 121 -6.09 9.86 5.62
N ILE A 122 -6.41 10.32 6.83
CA ILE A 122 -6.86 11.70 7.09
C ILE A 122 -5.84 12.75 6.66
N ASP A 123 -4.55 12.39 6.73
CA ASP A 123 -3.44 13.25 6.35
C ASP A 123 -3.16 13.23 4.84
N SER A 124 -3.73 12.30 4.06
CA SER A 124 -3.53 12.27 2.61
C SER A 124 -4.01 13.56 1.97
N SER A 125 -3.08 14.32 1.39
CA SER A 125 -3.41 15.54 0.64
C SER A 125 -4.44 15.22 -0.45
N LEU A 126 -5.33 16.18 -0.67
CA LEU A 126 -6.50 16.06 -1.53
C LEU A 126 -6.42 17.08 -2.65
N GLY A 127 -6.94 16.71 -3.82
CA GLY A 127 -7.14 17.62 -4.93
C GLY A 127 -8.35 18.54 -4.75
N PRO A 128 -8.75 19.25 -5.83
CA PRO A 128 -7.99 19.39 -7.06
C PRO A 128 -6.65 20.05 -6.81
N SER A 129 -5.70 19.86 -7.71
CA SER A 129 -4.46 20.63 -7.68
C SER A 129 -4.71 22.12 -7.81
N PHE A 130 -3.68 22.93 -7.55
CA PHE A 130 -3.72 24.36 -7.87
C PHE A 130 -4.01 24.64 -9.35
N LEU A 131 -3.65 23.71 -10.24
CA LEU A 131 -3.91 23.77 -11.69
C LEU A 131 -5.30 23.22 -12.06
N GLU A 132 -6.18 23.01 -11.08
CA GLU A 132 -7.55 22.51 -11.24
C GLU A 132 -7.65 21.10 -11.87
N VAL A 133 -6.54 20.36 -11.94
CA VAL A 133 -6.53 18.94 -12.35
C VAL A 133 -6.73 18.01 -11.17
N VAL A 134 -7.35 16.84 -11.42
CA VAL A 134 -7.58 15.83 -10.39
C VAL A 134 -6.26 15.30 -9.86
N LYS A 135 -6.09 15.36 -8.53
CA LYS A 135 -4.96 14.79 -7.79
C LYS A 135 -5.45 14.17 -6.47
N PRO A 136 -4.83 13.10 -5.96
CA PRO A 136 -3.71 12.34 -6.56
C PRO A 136 -4.14 11.64 -7.88
N ASP A 137 -3.21 11.06 -8.63
CA ASP A 137 -3.56 10.23 -9.80
C ASP A 137 -4.06 8.85 -9.37
N ILE A 138 -3.40 8.27 -8.37
CA ILE A 138 -3.79 7.01 -7.72
C ILE A 138 -3.45 7.08 -6.24
N SER A 139 -4.04 6.20 -5.45
CA SER A 139 -3.66 5.96 -4.06
C SER A 139 -2.95 4.62 -3.88
N ALA A 140 -2.13 4.49 -2.84
CA ALA A 140 -1.47 3.24 -2.49
C ALA A 140 -1.32 3.11 -0.96
N PRO A 141 -1.01 1.91 -0.43
CA PRO A 141 -0.76 1.74 0.99
C PRO A 141 0.33 2.69 1.49
N GLY A 142 0.01 3.48 2.51
CA GLY A 142 0.94 4.43 3.09
C GLY A 142 0.74 4.72 4.58
N SER A 143 -0.21 4.07 5.26
CA SER A 143 -0.29 4.10 6.73
C SER A 143 0.31 2.82 7.32
N ASP A 144 1.05 2.97 8.43
CA ASP A 144 1.67 1.89 9.20
C ASP A 144 2.52 0.94 8.34
N ILE A 145 3.27 1.52 7.41
CA ILE A 145 4.14 0.78 6.50
C ILE A 145 5.43 0.42 7.21
N ARG A 146 5.73 -0.88 7.25
CA ARG A 146 7.02 -1.39 7.71
C ARG A 146 8.11 -1.08 6.67
N THR A 147 9.11 -0.30 7.06
CA THR A 147 10.22 0.14 6.20
C THR A 147 11.56 -0.02 6.91
N ALA A 148 12.65 -0.05 6.14
CA ALA A 148 14.00 -0.04 6.69
C ALA A 148 14.23 1.23 7.53
N GLY A 149 14.79 1.07 8.72
CA GLY A 149 15.11 2.13 9.66
C GLY A 149 16.61 2.39 9.72
N HIS A 150 17.01 3.67 9.77
CA HIS A 150 18.42 4.06 9.70
C HIS A 150 19.24 3.82 10.99
N PHE A 151 18.62 3.26 12.03
CA PHE A 151 19.22 3.09 13.36
C PHE A 151 20.05 1.80 13.49
N SER A 152 19.90 0.82 12.58
CA SER A 152 20.77 -0.35 12.45
C SER A 152 20.68 -0.96 11.04
N ASP A 153 21.64 -1.82 10.68
CA ASP A 153 21.69 -2.49 9.37
C ASP A 153 20.52 -3.47 9.12
N ASP A 154 19.85 -3.90 10.19
CA ASP A 154 18.68 -4.78 10.19
C ASP A 154 17.41 -4.10 10.73
N GLY A 155 17.49 -2.80 10.98
CA GLY A 155 16.44 -2.02 11.62
C GLY A 155 15.22 -1.87 10.74
N TYR A 156 14.03 -2.01 11.34
CA TYR A 156 12.76 -1.69 10.70
C TYR A 156 11.92 -0.80 11.60
N SER A 157 11.27 0.19 11.01
CA SER A 157 10.28 1.04 11.68
C SER A 157 8.95 0.97 10.94
N LEU A 158 7.89 1.37 11.63
CA LEU A 158 6.61 1.69 11.02
C LEU A 158 6.59 3.19 10.71
N GLY A 159 6.02 3.55 9.56
CA GLY A 159 5.86 4.93 9.15
C GLY A 159 4.58 5.13 8.35
N SER A 160 4.05 6.34 8.43
CA SER A 160 2.82 6.74 7.74
C SER A 160 3.04 8.00 6.92
N GLY A 161 2.45 8.06 5.73
CA GLY A 161 2.53 9.20 4.83
C GLY A 161 2.58 8.81 3.36
N SER A 162 2.26 9.79 2.51
CA SER A 162 2.41 9.67 1.06
C SER A 162 3.85 9.38 0.63
N SER A 163 4.85 9.76 1.45
CA SER A 163 6.27 9.40 1.29
C SER A 163 6.54 7.90 1.34
N LEU A 164 5.63 7.10 1.90
CA LEU A 164 5.67 5.63 1.92
C LEU A 164 4.79 5.02 0.81
N ALA A 165 3.73 5.72 0.38
CA ALA A 165 2.90 5.28 -0.74
C ALA A 165 3.56 5.49 -2.11
N ALA A 166 4.22 6.63 -2.35
CA ALA A 166 4.96 6.89 -3.59
C ALA A 166 6.01 5.79 -3.92
N PRO A 167 6.82 5.29 -2.97
CA PRO A 167 7.73 4.19 -3.25
C PRO A 167 7.05 2.82 -3.39
N HIS A 168 5.77 2.65 -2.99
CA HIS A 168 4.99 1.48 -3.39
C HIS A 168 4.68 1.53 -4.88
N VAL A 169 4.15 2.66 -5.36
CA VAL A 169 3.86 2.87 -6.79
C VAL A 169 5.12 2.76 -7.64
N SER A 170 6.22 3.38 -7.21
CA SER A 170 7.50 3.29 -7.95
C SER A 170 8.01 1.85 -8.08
N GLY A 171 7.85 1.04 -7.02
CA GLY A 171 8.17 -0.38 -7.08
C GLY A 171 7.22 -1.16 -7.99
N ALA A 172 5.94 -0.81 -7.98
CA ALA A 172 4.96 -1.41 -8.90
C ALA A 172 5.26 -1.08 -10.36
N ILE A 173 5.69 0.15 -10.67
CA ILE A 173 6.14 0.51 -12.02
C ILE A 173 7.36 -0.34 -12.41
N ALA A 174 8.31 -0.55 -11.50
CA ALA A 174 9.45 -1.43 -11.78
C ALA A 174 9.02 -2.88 -12.10
N LEU A 175 8.00 -3.42 -11.41
CA LEU A 175 7.40 -4.71 -11.76
C LEU A 175 6.75 -4.66 -13.15
N TYR A 176 5.97 -3.62 -13.43
CA TYR A 176 5.30 -3.46 -14.73
C TYR A 176 6.31 -3.40 -15.89
N LEU A 177 7.37 -2.60 -15.75
CA LEU A 177 8.44 -2.48 -16.75
C LEU A 177 9.25 -3.77 -16.92
N SER A 178 9.31 -4.62 -15.88
CA SER A 178 9.97 -5.92 -16.02
C SER A 178 9.22 -6.88 -16.96
N ALA A 179 7.90 -6.76 -17.04
CA ALA A 179 7.04 -7.47 -17.98
C ALA A 179 6.89 -6.72 -19.33
N ASN A 180 6.93 -5.39 -19.29
CA ASN A 180 6.71 -4.50 -20.43
C ASN A 180 7.95 -3.63 -20.69
N LYS A 181 9.03 -4.26 -21.16
CA LYS A 181 10.29 -3.57 -21.41
C LYS A 181 10.10 -2.44 -22.42
N GLY A 182 10.56 -1.24 -22.06
CA GLY A 182 10.49 -0.06 -22.92
C GLY A 182 9.12 0.65 -22.93
N ALA A 183 8.19 0.28 -22.04
CA ALA A 183 6.93 1.02 -21.93
C ALA A 183 7.17 2.48 -21.56
N SER A 184 6.46 3.39 -22.25
CA SER A 184 6.54 4.83 -22.01
C SER A 184 5.82 5.25 -20.73
N TYR A 185 6.05 6.49 -20.29
CA TYR A 185 5.28 7.09 -19.19
C TYR A 185 3.77 6.95 -19.42
N ASP A 186 3.27 7.26 -20.62
CA ASP A 186 1.83 7.26 -20.90
C ASP A 186 1.25 5.84 -20.85
N GLN A 187 2.01 4.84 -21.33
CA GLN A 187 1.61 3.44 -21.25
C GLN A 187 1.55 2.96 -19.80
N VAL A 188 2.55 3.33 -18.98
CA VAL A 188 2.56 3.02 -17.55
C VAL A 188 1.42 3.74 -16.82
N TYR A 189 1.23 5.03 -17.07
CA TYR A 189 0.16 5.83 -16.45
C TYR A 189 -1.20 5.21 -16.75
N LYS A 190 -1.47 4.89 -18.02
CA LYS A 190 -2.71 4.23 -18.45
C LYS A 190 -2.88 2.87 -17.78
N ALA A 191 -1.85 2.03 -17.79
CA ALA A 191 -1.91 0.71 -17.18
C ALA A 191 -2.22 0.77 -15.68
N LEU A 192 -1.60 1.70 -14.94
CA LEU A 192 -1.85 1.84 -13.52
C LEU A 192 -3.23 2.44 -13.21
N THR A 193 -3.68 3.42 -13.97
CA THR A 193 -4.94 4.15 -13.70
C THR A 193 -6.20 3.43 -14.17
N GLU A 194 -6.10 2.58 -15.20
CA GLU A 194 -7.23 1.77 -15.69
C GLU A 194 -7.41 0.43 -14.96
N ASN A 195 -6.43 0.02 -14.16
CA ASN A 195 -6.43 -1.28 -13.47
C ASN A 195 -6.33 -1.14 -11.95
N VAL A 196 -6.91 -0.07 -11.39
CA VAL A 196 -7.00 0.15 -9.95
C VAL A 196 -8.13 -0.66 -9.30
N ASP A 197 -8.08 -0.78 -7.97
CA ASP A 197 -9.24 -1.20 -7.17
C ASP A 197 -10.04 0.01 -6.68
N THR A 198 -11.35 -0.01 -6.91
CA THR A 198 -12.31 1.01 -6.43
C THR A 198 -13.33 0.45 -5.44
N ASP A 199 -13.63 -0.84 -5.55
CA ASP A 199 -14.77 -1.47 -4.86
C ASP A 199 -14.48 -1.77 -3.39
N THR A 200 -13.21 -1.85 -3.00
CA THR A 200 -12.79 -2.07 -1.61
C THR A 200 -12.54 -0.76 -0.86
N LEU A 201 -12.55 0.38 -1.56
CA LEU A 201 -12.24 1.66 -0.95
C LEU A 201 -13.34 2.09 0.02
N THR A 202 -12.92 2.65 1.15
CA THR A 202 -13.83 3.28 2.13
C THR A 202 -13.73 4.80 1.99
N PRO A 203 -14.53 5.44 1.11
CA PRO A 203 -14.43 6.87 0.89
C PRO A 203 -14.96 7.68 2.08
N PRO A 204 -14.23 8.71 2.54
CA PRO A 204 -14.74 9.59 3.59
C PRO A 204 -15.94 10.39 3.07
N ASN A 205 -16.83 10.83 3.96
CA ASN A 205 -17.92 11.75 3.61
C ASN A 205 -17.38 13.17 3.35
N LYS A 206 -16.68 13.33 2.24
CA LYS A 206 -16.01 14.56 1.81
C LYS A 206 -16.08 14.64 0.30
N THR A 207 -16.38 15.82 -0.23
CA THR A 207 -16.42 16.07 -1.69
C THR A 207 -15.44 17.19 -2.01
N CYS A 208 -14.56 16.96 -2.98
CA CYS A 208 -13.58 17.94 -3.44
C CYS A 208 -13.71 18.16 -4.94
N GLY A 209 -13.79 19.42 -5.37
CA GLY A 209 -13.96 19.79 -6.79
C GLY A 209 -15.31 19.36 -7.40
N GLY A 210 -16.34 19.18 -6.58
CA GLY A 210 -17.69 18.82 -7.05
C GLY A 210 -17.84 17.38 -7.57
N ILE A 211 -16.83 16.52 -7.41
CA ILE A 211 -16.87 15.11 -7.81
C ILE A 211 -17.31 14.27 -6.59
N PRO A 212 -18.40 13.48 -6.69
CA PRO A 212 -18.81 12.60 -5.60
C PRO A 212 -17.67 11.65 -5.17
N ASN A 213 -17.57 11.40 -3.88
CA ASN A 213 -16.54 10.55 -3.27
C ASN A 213 -16.55 9.09 -3.74
N THR A 214 -17.63 8.64 -4.37
CA THR A 214 -17.81 7.29 -4.95
C THR A 214 -17.62 7.24 -6.47
N LYS A 215 -17.41 8.38 -7.14
CA LYS A 215 -17.13 8.44 -8.57
C LYS A 215 -15.62 8.55 -8.78
N TYR A 216 -15.07 7.81 -9.74
CA TYR A 216 -13.65 7.85 -10.07
C TYR A 216 -13.44 8.30 -11.53
N PRO A 217 -12.33 9.00 -11.83
CA PRO A 217 -11.37 9.52 -10.87
C PRO A 217 -11.94 10.68 -10.02
N ASN A 218 -11.44 10.83 -8.78
CA ASN A 218 -11.81 11.94 -7.89
C ASN A 218 -10.59 12.52 -7.14
N ASN A 219 -10.82 13.65 -6.49
CA ASN A 219 -9.80 14.40 -5.75
C ASN A 219 -9.42 13.80 -4.38
N LEU A 220 -9.84 12.57 -4.09
CA LEU A 220 -9.54 11.86 -2.84
C LEU A 220 -8.57 10.70 -3.11
N PHE A 221 -8.94 9.81 -4.04
CA PHE A 221 -8.18 8.60 -4.37
C PHE A 221 -7.56 8.63 -5.78
N GLY A 222 -7.80 9.68 -6.55
CA GLY A 222 -7.50 9.68 -7.97
C GLY A 222 -8.38 8.68 -8.68
N HIS A 223 -7.77 7.86 -9.53
CA HIS A 223 -8.45 6.76 -10.22
C HIS A 223 -8.86 5.62 -9.27
N GLY A 224 -8.14 5.42 -8.15
CA GLY A 224 -8.41 4.37 -7.16
C GLY A 224 -7.12 3.87 -6.49
N ARG A 225 -7.18 2.74 -5.81
CA ARG A 225 -5.98 2.12 -5.20
C ARG A 225 -5.20 1.32 -6.24
N LEU A 226 -3.88 1.49 -6.27
CA LEU A 226 -2.96 0.69 -7.08
C LEU A 226 -3.26 -0.82 -6.96
N ASN A 227 -3.45 -1.49 -8.10
CA ASN A 227 -3.42 -2.94 -8.22
C ASN A 227 -2.46 -3.36 -9.34
N ILE A 228 -1.22 -3.66 -8.94
CA ILE A 228 -0.16 -4.01 -9.91
C ILE A 228 -0.39 -5.35 -10.59
N PHE A 229 -1.10 -6.28 -9.94
CA PHE A 229 -1.42 -7.58 -10.53
C PHE A 229 -2.33 -7.38 -11.76
N ASN A 230 -3.42 -6.62 -11.60
CA ASN A 230 -4.33 -6.32 -12.71
C ASN A 230 -3.61 -5.57 -13.83
N ALA A 231 -2.80 -4.56 -13.50
CA ALA A 231 -2.05 -3.78 -14.49
C ALA A 231 -1.08 -4.66 -15.31
N VAL A 232 -0.32 -5.54 -14.68
CA VAL A 232 0.58 -6.47 -15.39
C VAL A 232 -0.22 -7.50 -16.19
N ALA A 233 -1.26 -8.07 -15.62
CA ALA A 233 -2.04 -9.09 -16.30
C ALA A 233 -2.73 -8.55 -17.57
N ALA A 234 -3.29 -7.33 -17.51
CA ALA A 234 -3.91 -6.68 -18.66
C ALA A 234 -2.92 -6.40 -19.81
N SER A 235 -1.63 -6.38 -19.53
CA SER A 235 -0.59 -6.16 -20.55
C SER A 235 -0.13 -7.43 -21.28
N ILE A 236 -0.54 -8.62 -20.81
CA ILE A 236 -0.11 -9.91 -21.36
C ILE A 236 -1.18 -10.45 -22.33
N PRO A 237 -0.93 -10.50 -23.65
CA PRO A 237 -1.91 -10.99 -24.62
C PRO A 237 -2.28 -12.47 -24.35
N GLY A 238 -3.57 -12.78 -24.33
CA GLY A 238 -4.07 -14.13 -24.10
C GLY A 238 -4.12 -14.57 -22.64
N LEU A 239 -3.67 -13.72 -21.69
CA LEU A 239 -3.93 -13.94 -20.28
C LEU A 239 -5.35 -13.49 -19.96
N THR A 240 -6.32 -14.39 -20.13
CA THR A 240 -7.65 -14.18 -19.53
C THR A 240 -7.52 -14.43 -18.04
N LEU A 241 -7.52 -13.35 -17.25
CA LEU A 241 -7.75 -13.49 -15.82
C LEU A 241 -9.14 -14.11 -15.63
N PRO A 242 -9.30 -15.14 -14.78
CA PRO A 242 -10.63 -15.44 -14.28
C PRO A 242 -11.22 -14.14 -13.70
N PRO A 243 -12.54 -13.92 -13.80
CA PRO A 243 -13.18 -12.75 -13.18
C PRO A 243 -12.64 -12.64 -11.75
N PRO A 244 -12.37 -11.41 -11.24
CA PRO A 244 -11.90 -11.25 -9.88
C PRO A 244 -12.79 -12.11 -9.02
N SER A 245 -12.20 -13.15 -8.42
CA SER A 245 -12.95 -13.98 -7.48
C SER A 245 -13.52 -12.96 -6.53
N LYS A 246 -14.86 -12.81 -6.50
CA LYS A 246 -15.53 -12.15 -5.40
C LYS A 246 -14.74 -12.58 -4.17
N SER A 247 -14.16 -11.59 -3.49
CA SER A 247 -13.44 -11.66 -2.22
C SER A 247 -13.15 -13.09 -1.80
N THR A 248 -11.87 -13.49 -1.75
CA THR A 248 -11.38 -14.71 -1.04
C THR A 248 -12.46 -15.21 -0.15
N GLN A 249 -13.16 -16.27 -0.59
CA GLN A 249 -14.47 -16.61 -0.08
C GLN A 249 -14.48 -16.35 1.42
N VAL A 250 -15.31 -15.37 1.82
CA VAL A 250 -16.03 -15.49 3.08
C VAL A 250 -16.55 -16.92 3.02
N LEU A 251 -15.90 -17.80 3.77
CA LEU A 251 -16.40 -19.15 3.95
C LEU A 251 -17.87 -18.95 4.29
N ASN A 252 -18.74 -19.42 3.40
CA ASN A 252 -20.16 -19.40 3.64
C ASN A 252 -20.36 -19.95 5.07
N PRO A 253 -21.02 -19.21 5.98
CA PRO A 253 -21.20 -19.60 7.38
C PRO A 253 -22.27 -20.70 7.51
N THR A 254 -22.18 -21.72 6.66
CA THR A 254 -23.13 -22.84 6.63
C THR A 254 -22.49 -24.22 6.46
N ASP A 255 -21.15 -24.33 6.57
CA ASP A 255 -20.54 -25.60 7.01
C ASP A 255 -19.79 -25.38 8.33
N ASP A 256 -20.63 -25.21 9.34
CA ASP A 256 -20.34 -25.19 10.77
C ASP A 256 -19.49 -26.39 11.19
N LEU A 257 -18.54 -26.18 12.12
CA LEU A 257 -18.02 -27.19 13.05
C LEU A 257 -17.09 -26.49 14.09
N CYS A 258 -17.39 -25.24 14.47
CA CYS A 258 -16.75 -24.57 15.62
C CYS A 258 -17.79 -23.99 16.61
N GLY A 259 -19.08 -24.32 16.41
CA GLY A 259 -20.17 -23.84 17.22
C GLY A 259 -20.44 -22.34 17.05
N THR A 260 -21.43 -21.85 17.79
CA THR A 260 -21.76 -20.42 17.85
C THR A 260 -20.64 -19.65 18.54
N LEU A 261 -20.18 -18.55 17.93
CA LEU A 261 -19.22 -17.65 18.57
C LEU A 261 -19.85 -16.97 19.78
N GLU A 262 -19.14 -17.01 20.90
CA GLU A 262 -19.53 -16.36 22.14
C GLU A 262 -18.85 -15.00 22.25
N ASP A 263 -19.66 -13.94 22.22
CA ASP A 263 -19.17 -12.57 22.40
C ASP A 263 -18.74 -12.28 23.84
N ASN A 264 -17.83 -11.33 23.96
CA ASN A 264 -17.21 -10.85 25.20
C ASN A 264 -16.70 -11.98 26.12
N THR A 265 -16.23 -13.07 25.52
CA THR A 265 -15.94 -14.31 26.24
C THR A 265 -14.46 -14.67 26.16
N HIS A 266 -13.87 -14.97 27.31
CA HIS A 266 -12.56 -15.59 27.44
C HIS A 266 -12.64 -16.86 28.31
N TYR A 267 -11.92 -17.91 27.90
CA TYR A 267 -11.70 -19.12 28.69
C TYR A 267 -10.31 -19.07 29.34
N VAL A 268 -10.25 -19.19 30.67
CA VAL A 268 -9.00 -19.08 31.44
C VAL A 268 -8.14 -20.34 31.31
N GLY A 269 -6.83 -20.19 31.08
CA GLY A 269 -5.87 -21.30 31.03
C GLY A 269 -5.90 -22.13 29.74
N GLY A 270 -5.12 -23.20 29.65
CA GLY A 270 -5.13 -24.13 28.51
C GLY A 270 -4.65 -23.54 27.17
N ASP A 271 -3.76 -22.54 27.19
CA ASP A 271 -3.21 -21.92 25.98
C ASP A 271 -2.21 -22.88 25.29
N LEU A 272 -2.53 -23.27 24.06
CA LEU A 272 -1.73 -24.18 23.23
C LEU A 272 -0.81 -23.40 22.28
N ALA A 273 -1.34 -22.37 21.63
CA ALA A 273 -0.60 -21.52 20.70
C ALA A 273 -1.25 -20.13 20.58
N SER A 274 -0.50 -19.18 20.04
CA SER A 274 -1.00 -17.84 19.71
C SER A 274 -0.59 -17.46 18.29
N VAL A 275 -1.54 -16.97 17.51
CA VAL A 275 -1.37 -16.62 16.10
C VAL A 275 -2.09 -15.31 15.82
N ASN A 276 -1.51 -14.45 14.99
CA ASN A 276 -2.15 -13.19 14.63
C ASN A 276 -3.07 -13.41 13.44
N LEU A 277 -4.37 -13.20 13.64
CA LEU A 277 -5.41 -13.42 12.65
C LEU A 277 -6.46 -12.31 12.76
N ALA A 278 -6.81 -11.73 11.62
CA ALA A 278 -7.68 -10.55 11.55
C ALA A 278 -9.11 -10.77 12.06
N THR A 279 -9.61 -12.01 12.08
CA THR A 279 -10.98 -12.31 12.47
C THR A 279 -11.09 -13.53 13.40
N ALA A 280 -12.15 -13.56 14.20
CA ALA A 280 -12.47 -14.70 15.07
C ALA A 280 -12.82 -15.97 14.28
N GLU A 281 -13.36 -15.82 13.07
CA GLU A 281 -13.66 -16.94 12.17
C GLU A 281 -12.37 -17.60 11.65
N SER A 282 -11.33 -16.80 11.43
CA SER A 282 -10.02 -17.31 11.02
C SER A 282 -9.38 -18.17 12.12
N CYS A 283 -9.65 -17.87 13.40
CA CYS A 283 -9.21 -18.70 14.52
C CYS A 283 -9.75 -20.12 14.48
N CYS A 284 -11.01 -20.29 14.06
CA CYS A 284 -11.63 -21.62 13.96
C CYS A 284 -10.86 -22.50 12.96
N ALA A 285 -10.53 -21.95 11.79
CA ALA A 285 -9.77 -22.67 10.77
C ALA A 285 -8.37 -23.05 11.27
N GLU A 286 -7.72 -22.18 12.02
CA GLU A 286 -6.38 -22.42 12.54
C GLU A 286 -6.38 -23.41 13.72
N CYS A 287 -7.39 -23.35 14.58
CA CYS A 287 -7.60 -24.34 15.64
C CYS A 287 -7.82 -25.74 15.05
N LYS A 288 -8.62 -25.89 13.99
CA LYS A 288 -8.83 -27.19 13.33
C LYS A 288 -7.54 -27.80 12.77
N LYS A 289 -6.61 -26.98 12.30
CA LYS A 289 -5.30 -27.42 11.78
C LYS A 289 -4.29 -27.74 12.87
N THR A 290 -4.50 -27.21 14.08
CA THR A 290 -3.54 -27.31 15.18
C THR A 290 -3.83 -28.55 16.01
N PRO A 291 -2.95 -29.58 16.01
CA PRO A 291 -3.17 -30.80 16.78
C PRO A 291 -3.36 -30.49 18.27
N GLY A 292 -4.45 -31.00 18.86
CA GLY A 292 -4.79 -30.78 20.27
C GLY A 292 -5.60 -29.52 20.58
N CYS A 293 -5.84 -28.65 19.59
CA CYS A 293 -6.71 -27.50 19.79
C CYS A 293 -8.19 -27.92 19.86
N LYS A 294 -8.89 -27.51 20.92
CA LYS A 294 -10.31 -27.79 21.17
C LYS A 294 -11.17 -26.54 21.18
N LEU A 295 -10.57 -25.37 21.37
CA LEU A 295 -11.27 -24.08 21.39
C LEU A 295 -10.29 -22.95 21.11
N PHE A 296 -10.82 -21.75 20.86
CA PHE A 296 -10.01 -20.56 20.71
C PHE A 296 -10.66 -19.35 21.40
N VAL A 297 -9.84 -18.35 21.68
CA VAL A 297 -10.28 -17.00 22.08
C VAL A 297 -9.57 -15.99 21.19
N TRP A 298 -10.34 -15.21 20.45
CA TRP A 298 -9.87 -14.11 19.62
C TRP A 298 -10.01 -12.78 20.35
N TYR A 299 -9.05 -11.89 20.14
CA TYR A 299 -9.05 -10.54 20.67
C TYR A 299 -8.80 -9.54 19.55
N ASN A 300 -9.50 -8.41 19.60
CA ASN A 300 -9.21 -7.26 18.76
C ASN A 300 -8.01 -6.46 19.28
N LEU A 301 -6.83 -7.10 19.31
CA LEU A 301 -5.57 -6.49 19.72
C LEU A 301 -4.59 -6.56 18.56
N SER A 302 -3.94 -5.44 18.21
CA SER A 302 -2.85 -5.38 17.20
C SER A 302 -3.19 -6.02 15.85
N GLY A 303 -4.38 -5.76 15.31
CA GLY A 303 -4.83 -6.36 14.04
C GLY A 303 -5.39 -7.77 14.16
N GLY A 304 -5.65 -8.25 15.39
CA GLY A 304 -6.33 -9.50 15.69
C GLY A 304 -5.38 -10.56 16.24
N LEU A 305 -5.60 -10.98 17.49
CA LEU A 305 -4.83 -12.02 18.17
C LEU A 305 -5.72 -13.22 18.46
N CYS A 306 -5.32 -14.38 17.99
CA CYS A 306 -5.99 -15.63 18.22
C CYS A 306 -5.22 -16.51 19.21
N ARG A 307 -5.83 -16.83 20.36
CA ARG A 307 -5.31 -17.83 21.28
C ARG A 307 -5.99 -19.17 21.05
N LEU A 308 -5.21 -20.14 20.60
CA LEU A 308 -5.63 -21.53 20.43
C LEU A 308 -5.46 -22.28 21.74
N LYS A 309 -6.42 -23.11 22.12
CA LYS A 309 -6.50 -23.69 23.45
C LYS A 309 -6.87 -25.17 23.41
N ASP A 310 -6.32 -25.96 24.32
CA ASP A 310 -6.55 -27.41 24.41
C ASP A 310 -7.59 -27.81 25.48
N THR A 311 -7.94 -26.86 26.35
CA THR A 311 -8.78 -27.06 27.53
C THR A 311 -9.73 -25.88 27.71
N GLN A 312 -11.03 -26.17 27.78
CA GLN A 312 -12.05 -25.16 28.07
C GLN A 312 -12.09 -24.90 29.58
N GLY A 313 -11.34 -23.88 30.03
CA GLY A 313 -11.31 -23.48 31.43
C GLY A 313 -12.54 -22.67 31.85
N ARG A 314 -12.44 -21.95 32.98
CA ARG A 314 -13.54 -21.11 33.46
C ARG A 314 -13.82 -19.97 32.47
N LYS A 315 -15.11 -19.75 32.17
CA LYS A 315 -15.59 -18.61 31.38
C LYS A 315 -15.50 -17.31 32.19
N VAL A 316 -14.89 -16.28 31.61
CA VAL A 316 -14.82 -14.92 32.14
C VAL A 316 -15.20 -13.89 31.07
N HIS A 317 -15.81 -12.80 31.49
CA HIS A 317 -16.22 -11.70 30.62
C HIS A 317 -15.01 -10.83 30.27
N VAL A 318 -14.76 -10.60 28.98
CA VAL A 318 -13.72 -9.69 28.48
C VAL A 318 -14.28 -8.95 27.28
N ASP A 319 -14.40 -7.62 27.40
CA ASP A 319 -14.97 -6.78 26.33
C ASP A 319 -14.17 -6.93 25.03
N GLY A 320 -14.88 -7.21 23.93
CA GLY A 320 -14.29 -7.35 22.60
C GLY A 320 -13.61 -8.69 22.32
N ALA A 321 -13.57 -9.63 23.27
CA ALA A 321 -13.11 -10.99 23.03
C ALA A 321 -14.22 -11.84 22.37
N LYS A 322 -13.86 -12.76 21.48
CA LYS A 322 -14.77 -13.73 20.86
C LYS A 322 -14.22 -15.14 21.05
N ALA A 323 -15.01 -16.06 21.58
CA ALA A 323 -14.59 -17.45 21.79
C ALA A 323 -15.41 -18.43 20.94
N GLY A 324 -14.77 -19.51 20.50
CA GLY A 324 -15.44 -20.62 19.79
C GLY A 324 -14.89 -21.97 20.26
N VAL A 325 -15.76 -22.98 20.32
CA VAL A 325 -15.44 -24.32 20.85
C VAL A 325 -15.69 -25.36 19.77
N LEU A 326 -14.68 -26.18 19.47
CA LEU A 326 -14.79 -27.23 18.47
C LEU A 326 -15.64 -28.38 19.04
N PRO A 327 -16.57 -28.94 18.24
CA PRO A 327 -17.35 -30.08 18.65
C PRO A 327 -16.45 -31.31 18.85
N ALA A 328 -16.78 -32.13 19.85
CA ALA A 328 -16.05 -33.37 20.11
C ALA A 328 -16.16 -34.32 18.90
N PRO A 329 -15.10 -35.11 18.60
CA PRO A 329 -15.17 -36.08 17.52
C PRO A 329 -16.30 -37.08 17.77
N ALA A 330 -17.14 -37.32 16.76
CA ALA A 330 -18.20 -38.31 16.83
C ALA A 330 -17.61 -39.70 17.10
N SER A 331 -18.00 -40.33 18.21
CA SER A 331 -17.65 -41.71 18.55
C SER A 331 -18.25 -42.65 17.49
N GLY A 332 -17.39 -43.18 16.62
CA GLY A 332 -17.78 -44.21 15.67
C GLY A 332 -18.14 -45.50 16.40
N ARG A 333 -19.42 -45.90 16.33
CA ARG A 333 -19.81 -47.30 16.54
C ARG A 333 -19.05 -48.15 15.51
N ARG A 334 -18.17 -49.03 15.99
CA ARG A 334 -17.62 -50.12 15.19
C ARG A 334 -18.75 -51.13 14.89
N PRO A 335 -18.88 -51.64 13.66
CA PRO A 335 -19.60 -52.90 13.43
C PRO A 335 -18.89 -54.06 14.12
#